data_AF-A0A352M697-F1
#
_entry.id   AF-A0A352M697-F1
#
_cell.length_a   1.000
_cell.length_b   1.000
_cell.length_c   1.000
_cell.angle_alpha   90.00
_cell.angle_beta   90.00
_cell.angle_gamma   90.00
#
_symmetry.space_group_name_H-M   'P 1'
#
loop_
_entity.id
_entity.type
_entity.pdbx_description
1 polymer ?
#
loop_
_entity_poly.entity_id
_entity_poly.type
_entity_poly.pdbx_seq_one_letter_code
_entity_poly.pdbx_strand_id
1 'polypeptide(L)'
;MDFKHLANELGVGEDIFIELVDSWINSTGEDIVTLESVRDASDINKAVDYAHKIKGASFQLGFNEIAEVAKSVEIRARSGSIEGLAAALGELRTKRVEIMEFRKNFPTHA
;
A
#
# COMPACT_ATOMS: atom_id res chain seq x y z
N MET A 1 2.26 12.51 -9.29
CA MET A 1 2.83 12.28 -7.93
C MET A 1 4.14 13.05 -7.83
N ASP A 2 4.42 13.67 -6.68
CA ASP A 2 5.63 14.49 -6.46
C ASP A 2 6.34 14.03 -5.18
N PHE A 3 7.37 13.19 -5.33
CA PHE A 3 8.14 12.67 -4.19
C PHE A 3 8.94 13.74 -3.47
N LYS A 4 9.36 14.81 -4.15
CA LYS A 4 10.07 15.92 -3.51
C LYS A 4 9.13 16.68 -2.59
N HIS A 5 7.90 16.93 -3.03
CA HIS A 5 6.90 17.55 -2.17
C HIS A 5 6.57 16.68 -0.96
N LEU A 6 6.31 15.38 -1.17
CA LEU A 6 6.03 14.44 -0.09
C LEU A 6 7.20 14.31 0.92
N ALA A 7 8.45 14.25 0.44
CA ALA A 7 9.63 14.25 1.31
C ALA A 7 9.68 15.49 2.22
N ASN A 8 9.38 16.67 1.66
CA ASN A 8 9.31 17.91 2.43
C ASN A 8 8.15 17.90 3.45
N GLU A 9 6.98 17.38 3.09
CA GLU A 9 5.85 17.23 4.03
C GLU A 9 6.19 16.30 5.20
N LEU A 10 6.98 15.25 4.94
CA LEU A 10 7.49 14.33 5.96
C LEU A 10 8.70 14.90 6.74
N GLY A 11 9.28 16.02 6.29
CA GLY A 11 10.46 16.61 6.91
C GLY A 11 11.74 15.78 6.74
N VAL A 12 11.83 14.96 5.69
CA VAL A 12 12.98 14.10 5.39
C VAL A 12 13.65 14.50 4.07
N GLY A 13 14.90 14.09 3.90
CA GLY A 13 15.61 14.22 2.62
C GLY A 13 14.96 13.39 1.52
N GLU A 14 15.13 13.79 0.26
CA GLU A 14 14.61 13.07 -0.91
C GLU A 14 15.19 11.65 -1.01
N ASP A 15 16.46 11.48 -0.64
CA ASP A 15 17.17 10.20 -0.55
C ASP A 15 16.53 9.26 0.49
N ILE A 16 16.29 9.77 1.69
CA ILE A 16 15.59 9.02 2.75
C ILE A 16 14.18 8.68 2.32
N PHE A 17 13.45 9.63 1.72
CA PHE A 17 12.11 9.38 1.23
C PHE A 17 12.08 8.26 0.18
N ILE A 18 13.04 8.27 -0.75
CA ILE A 18 13.22 7.20 -1.73
C ILE A 18 13.41 5.84 -1.07
N GLU A 19 14.29 5.74 -0.06
CA GLU A 19 14.49 4.48 0.68
C GLU A 19 13.20 4.01 1.37
N LEU A 20 12.43 4.93 1.94
CA LEU A 20 11.13 4.63 2.53
C LEU A 20 10.13 4.13 1.49
N VAL A 21 10.09 4.74 0.30
CA VAL A 21 9.26 4.28 -0.82
C VAL A 21 9.68 2.89 -1.30
N ASP A 22 10.98 2.62 -1.41
CA ASP A 22 11.48 1.30 -1.81
C ASP A 22 11.12 0.22 -0.77
N SER A 23 11.25 0.54 0.52
CA SER A 23 10.79 -0.31 1.62
C SER A 23 9.27 -0.56 1.57
N TRP A 24 8.50 0.49 1.29
CA TRP A 24 7.05 0.40 1.13
C TRP A 24 6.64 -0.47 -0.07
N ILE A 25 7.32 -0.34 -1.22
CA ILE A 25 7.06 -1.15 -2.42
C ILE A 25 7.25 -2.63 -2.10
N ASN A 26 8.33 -2.98 -1.39
CA ASN A 26 8.65 -4.37 -1.04
C ASN A 26 7.63 -4.94 -0.04
N SER A 27 7.50 -4.30 1.12
CA SER A 27 6.60 -4.74 2.20
C SER A 27 5.14 -4.82 1.76
N THR A 28 4.63 -3.79 1.09
CA THR A 28 3.25 -3.79 0.56
C THR A 28 3.03 -4.88 -0.48
N GLY A 29 4.08 -5.25 -1.23
CA GLY A 29 4.01 -6.37 -2.18
C GLY A 29 3.78 -7.71 -1.47
N GLU A 30 4.55 -7.98 -0.42
CA GLU A 30 4.41 -9.19 0.40
C GLU A 30 3.06 -9.25 1.12
N ASP A 31 2.60 -8.11 1.64
CA ASP A 31 1.30 -8.00 2.29
C ASP A 31 0.15 -8.25 1.30
N ILE A 32 0.20 -7.69 0.08
CA ILE A 32 -0.79 -7.96 -0.98
C ILE A 32 -0.82 -9.43 -1.36
N VAL A 33 0.34 -10.08 -1.55
CA VAL A 33 0.39 -11.52 -1.87
C VAL A 33 -0.27 -12.34 -0.74
N THR A 34 -0.04 -11.94 0.51
CA THR A 34 -0.67 -12.61 1.65
C THR A 34 -2.18 -12.38 1.65
N LEU A 35 -2.66 -11.17 1.36
CA LEU A 35 -4.09 -10.87 1.22
C LEU A 35 -4.74 -11.65 0.08
N GLU A 36 -4.08 -11.77 -1.07
CA GLU A 36 -4.52 -12.55 -2.22
C GLU A 36 -4.53 -14.07 -1.92
N SER A 37 -3.87 -14.54 -0.86
CA SER A 37 -3.88 -15.95 -0.44
C SER A 37 -5.06 -16.34 0.44
N VAL A 38 -5.81 -15.36 0.98
CA VAL A 38 -6.97 -15.59 1.84
C VAL A 38 -8.10 -16.24 1.04
N ARG A 39 -8.57 -17.41 1.49
CA ARG A 39 -9.60 -18.21 0.80
C ARG A 39 -10.87 -18.36 1.64
N ASP A 40 -10.72 -18.46 2.95
CA ASP A 40 -11.81 -18.83 3.85
C ASP A 40 -11.95 -17.84 5.01
N ALA A 41 -13.10 -17.90 5.69
CA ALA A 41 -13.44 -17.01 6.79
C ALA A 41 -12.45 -17.09 7.98
N SER A 42 -11.74 -18.21 8.14
CA SER A 42 -10.71 -18.39 9.18
C SER A 42 -9.51 -17.45 9.02
N ASP A 43 -9.26 -16.95 7.81
CA ASP A 43 -8.12 -16.07 7.52
C ASP A 43 -8.54 -14.58 7.41
N ILE A 44 -9.81 -14.26 7.68
CA ILE A 44 -10.31 -12.88 7.66
C ILE A 44 -9.54 -11.98 8.61
N ASN A 45 -9.23 -12.44 9.83
CA ASN A 45 -8.49 -11.62 10.81
C ASN A 45 -7.09 -11.25 10.28
N LYS A 46 -6.41 -12.18 9.61
CA LYS A 46 -5.14 -11.89 8.95
C LYS A 46 -5.36 -10.84 7.85
N ALA A 47 -6.41 -10.98 7.05
CA ALA A 47 -6.70 -10.02 5.98
C ALA A 47 -6.92 -8.59 6.52
N VAL A 48 -7.61 -8.48 7.65
CA VAL A 48 -7.78 -7.21 8.36
C VAL A 48 -6.44 -6.63 8.80
N ASP A 49 -5.58 -7.43 9.41
CA ASP A 49 -4.28 -6.98 9.92
C ASP A 49 -3.35 -6.51 8.79
N TYR A 50 -3.28 -7.26 7.69
CA TYR A 50 -2.47 -6.89 6.53
C TYR A 50 -3.00 -5.63 5.83
N ALA A 51 -4.32 -5.51 5.65
CA ALA A 51 -4.91 -4.29 5.11
C ALA A 51 -4.65 -3.07 6.02
N HIS A 52 -4.70 -3.26 7.34
CA HIS A 52 -4.37 -2.22 8.32
C HIS A 52 -2.91 -1.77 8.23
N LYS A 53 -1.97 -2.71 8.08
CA LYS A 53 -0.54 -2.42 7.90
C LYS A 53 -0.29 -1.59 6.63
N ILE A 54 -0.83 -2.03 5.50
CA ILE A 54 -0.69 -1.30 4.22
C ILE A 54 -1.25 0.11 4.35
N LYS A 55 -2.44 0.27 4.93
CA LYS A 55 -3.06 1.58 5.18
C LYS A 55 -2.12 2.49 5.97
N GLY A 56 -1.57 2.01 7.08
CA GLY A 56 -0.67 2.78 7.93
C GLY A 56 0.60 3.19 7.19
N ALA A 57 1.23 2.25 6.49
CA ALA A 57 2.45 2.50 5.73
C ALA A 57 2.22 3.49 4.56
N SER A 58 1.11 3.35 3.84
CA SER A 58 0.72 4.29 2.77
C SER A 58 0.42 5.68 3.31
N PHE A 59 -0.32 5.79 4.41
CA PHE A 59 -0.65 7.08 5.02
C PHE A 59 0.61 7.82 5.49
N GLN A 60 1.57 7.12 6.10
CA GLN A 60 2.82 7.71 6.56
C GLN A 60 3.63 8.36 5.44
N LEU A 61 3.56 7.82 4.21
CA LEU A 61 4.24 8.37 3.03
C LEU A 61 3.41 9.42 2.26
N GLY A 62 2.23 9.78 2.76
CA GLY A 62 1.31 10.69 2.07
C GLY A 62 0.60 10.05 0.86
N PHE A 63 0.65 8.72 0.71
CA PHE A 63 -0.09 7.98 -0.31
C PHE A 63 -1.56 7.81 0.09
N ASN A 64 -2.25 8.93 0.31
CA ASN A 64 -3.59 9.00 0.89
C ASN A 64 -4.63 8.20 0.10
N GLU A 65 -4.59 8.25 -1.24
CA GLU A 65 -5.48 7.44 -2.08
C GLU A 65 -5.29 5.94 -1.82
N ILE A 66 -4.03 5.48 -1.69
CA ILE A 66 -3.71 4.08 -1.44
C ILE A 66 -4.15 3.67 -0.03
N ALA A 67 -3.98 4.56 0.95
CA ALA A 67 -4.45 4.34 2.31
C ALA A 67 -5.98 4.16 2.36
N GLU A 68 -6.76 4.93 1.60
CA GLU A 68 -8.21 4.78 1.53
C GLU A 68 -8.62 3.48 0.80
N VAL A 69 -7.90 3.06 -0.24
CA VAL A 69 -8.12 1.74 -0.87
C VAL A 69 -7.84 0.62 0.13
N ALA A 70 -6.73 0.66 0.87
CA ALA A 70 -6.39 -0.32 1.89
C ALA A 70 -7.42 -0.37 3.04
N LYS A 71 -7.99 0.79 3.41
CA LYS A 71 -9.11 0.86 4.36
C LYS A 71 -10.39 0.22 3.82
N SER A 72 -10.69 0.35 2.52
CA SER A 72 -11.79 -0.36 1.88
C SER A 72 -11.60 -1.88 1.94
N VAL A 73 -10.37 -2.37 1.71
CA VAL A 73 -9.99 -3.78 1.90
C VAL A 73 -10.23 -4.20 3.37
N GLU A 74 -9.76 -3.41 4.33
CA GLU A 74 -9.93 -3.68 5.77
C GLU A 74 -11.42 -3.80 6.16
N ILE A 75 -12.27 -2.88 5.71
CA ILE A 75 -13.71 -2.88 6.00
C ILE A 75 -14.40 -4.11 5.40
N ARG A 76 -14.09 -4.44 4.14
CA ARG A 76 -14.68 -5.60 3.44
C ARG A 76 -14.24 -6.93 4.03
N ALA A 77 -12.98 -7.02 4.47
CA ALA A 77 -12.47 -8.15 5.22
C ALA A 77 -13.26 -8.31 6.54
N ARG A 78 -13.42 -7.23 7.32
CA ARG A 78 -14.19 -7.25 8.58
C ARG A 78 -15.65 -7.67 8.39
N SER A 79 -16.27 -7.33 7.25
CA SER A 79 -17.66 -7.72 6.96
C SER A 79 -17.81 -9.15 6.45
N GLY A 80 -16.72 -9.90 6.25
CA GLY A 80 -16.73 -11.27 5.72
C GLY A 80 -17.14 -11.38 4.25
N SER A 81 -17.12 -10.28 3.50
CA SER A 81 -17.59 -10.24 2.12
C SER A 81 -16.45 -10.52 1.14
N ILE A 82 -16.22 -11.79 0.84
CA ILE A 82 -15.15 -12.25 -0.08
C ILE A 82 -15.30 -11.65 -1.49
N GLU A 83 -16.53 -11.54 -2.01
CA GLU A 83 -16.79 -11.03 -3.37
C GLU A 83 -16.30 -9.59 -3.60
N GLY A 84 -16.28 -8.76 -2.55
CA GLY A 84 -15.80 -7.39 -2.62
C GLY A 84 -14.31 -7.23 -2.38
N LEU A 85 -13.68 -8.22 -1.73
CA LEU A 85 -12.28 -8.18 -1.34
C LEU A 85 -11.37 -8.24 -2.57
N ALA A 86 -11.67 -9.13 -3.52
CA ALA A 86 -10.86 -9.33 -4.72
C ALA A 86 -10.77 -8.05 -5.59
N ALA A 87 -11.88 -7.33 -5.77
CA ALA A 87 -11.89 -6.07 -6.52
C ALA A 87 -11.03 -4.99 -5.84
N ALA A 88 -11.17 -4.83 -4.52
CA ALA A 88 -10.40 -3.86 -3.76
C ALA A 88 -8.90 -4.20 -3.72
N LEU A 89 -8.53 -5.49 -3.68
CA LEU A 89 -7.15 -5.94 -3.82
C LEU A 89 -6.58 -5.67 -5.21
N GLY A 90 -7.37 -5.86 -6.27
CA GLY A 90 -6.97 -5.52 -7.64
C GLY A 90 -6.69 -4.02 -7.82
N GLU A 91 -7.49 -3.17 -7.19
CA GLU A 91 -7.26 -1.72 -7.16
C GLU A 91 -5.98 -1.38 -6.39
N LEU A 92 -5.79 -1.97 -5.20
CA LEU A 92 -4.60 -1.77 -4.38
C LEU A 92 -3.31 -2.16 -5.12
N ARG A 93 -3.36 -3.27 -5.85
CA ARG A 93 -2.26 -3.74 -6.71
C ARG A 93 -1.96 -2.75 -7.84
N THR A 94 -3.00 -2.26 -8.51
CA THR A 94 -2.84 -1.25 -9.58
C THR A 94 -2.16 0.01 -9.04
N LYS A 95 -2.63 0.52 -7.91
CA LYS A 95 -2.04 1.68 -7.23
C LYS A 95 -0.58 1.45 -6.84
N ARG A 96 -0.23 0.27 -6.32
CA ARG A 96 1.17 -0.09 -6.05
C ARG A 96 2.03 -0.06 -7.31
N VAL A 97 1.53 -0.60 -8.42
CA VAL A 97 2.26 -0.58 -9.71
C VAL A 97 2.48 0.87 -10.19
N GLU A 98 1.50 1.75 -10.03
CA GLU A 98 1.68 3.19 -10.33
C GLU A 98 2.85 3.77 -9.53
N ILE A 99 2.94 3.51 -8.22
CA ILE A 99 4.08 3.95 -7.39
C ILE A 99 5.40 3.37 -7.88
N MET A 100 5.44 2.08 -8.24
CA MET A 100 6.64 1.44 -8.77
C MET A 100 7.12 2.10 -10.06
N GLU A 101 6.21 2.44 -10.97
CA GLU A 101 6.56 3.12 -12.21
C GLU A 101 6.99 4.57 -11.95
N PHE A 102 6.36 5.29 -11.03
CA PHE A 102 6.84 6.62 -10.61
C PHE A 102 8.26 6.53 -10.04
N ARG A 103 8.52 5.55 -9.17
CA ARG A 103 9.81 5.35 -8.53
C ARG A 103 10.93 5.03 -9.51
N LYS A 104 10.68 4.18 -10.52
CA LYS A 104 11.63 3.87 -11.60
C LYS A 104 12.02 5.09 -12.43
N ASN A 105 11.06 6.00 -12.64
CA ASN A 105 11.26 7.22 -13.42
C ASN A 105 11.77 8.40 -12.58
N PHE A 106 11.91 8.23 -11.26
CA PHE A 106 12.47 9.25 -10.37
C PHE A 106 13.99 9.04 -10.25
N PRO A 107 14.82 9.93 -10.81
CA PRO A 107 16.26 9.77 -10.80
C PRO A 107 16.77 9.78 -9.35
N THR A 108 17.49 8.73 -8.95
CA THR A 108 18.35 8.78 -7.77
C THR A 108 19.49 9.72 -8.10
N HIS A 109 19.55 10.88 -7.44
CA HIS A 109 20.71 11.75 -7.50
C HIS A 109 21.91 10.97 -6.93
N ALA A 110 22.80 10.55 -7.85
CA ALA A 110 24.11 9.99 -7.53
C ALA A 110 25.09 11.11 -7.17
#